data_AF-A0A2V2VG77-F1
#
_entry.id   AF-A0A2V2VG77-F1
#
_cell.length_a   1.000
_cell.length_b   1.000
_cell.length_c   1.000
_cell.angle_alpha   90.00
_cell.angle_beta   90.00
_cell.angle_gamma   90.00
#
_symmetry.space_group_name_H-M   'P 1'
#
loop_
_entity.id
_entity.type
_entity.pdbx_description
1 polymer ?
#
loop_
_entity_poly.entity_id
_entity_poly.type
_entity_poly.pdbx_seq_one_letter_code
_entity_poly.pdbx_strand_id
1 'polypeptide(L)'
;MLQGNHPEQSFFLCSVAAGKWVLAPSFLEETLREGRIVPEEAHEWCPEIAIAALLRNSVVDLVRACSLQRKRTVRSFSSWRVALCCATESRTESFSRVLRSGGCRVIRPYSPPQILNTLKGDFEELRDLCFVLSDDNVWEASQLDILAVHLPVLRMEYVAHCLCVEVPEPDLYLVQGDSGRLCKRLKVV
;
A
#
# COMPACT_ATOMS: atom_id res chain seq x y z
N MET A 1 5.38 6.82 7.13
CA MET A 1 4.85 7.86 6.21
C MET A 1 3.32 7.75 6.03
N LEU A 2 2.59 7.26 7.04
CA LEU A 2 1.14 7.02 6.97
C LEU A 2 0.46 7.44 8.29
N GLN A 3 0.88 8.57 8.86
CA GLN A 3 0.46 9.01 10.21
C GLN A 3 -0.77 9.91 10.25
N GLY A 4 -1.47 10.14 9.13
CA GLY A 4 -2.74 10.85 9.14
C GLY A 4 -3.44 10.71 7.79
N ASN A 5 -4.62 10.08 7.78
CA ASN A 5 -5.41 9.92 6.55
C ASN A 5 -6.05 11.26 6.17
N HIS A 6 -5.36 12.05 5.34
CA HIS A 6 -6.01 13.10 4.58
C HIS A 6 -6.65 12.48 3.32
N PRO A 7 -7.91 12.79 2.98
CA PRO A 7 -8.59 12.25 1.79
C PRO A 7 -7.76 12.38 0.50
N GLU A 8 -7.01 13.47 0.39
CA GLU A 8 -6.12 13.78 -0.74
C GLU A 8 -4.98 12.76 -0.91
N GLN A 9 -4.42 12.26 0.20
CA GLN A 9 -3.37 11.24 0.17
C GLN A 9 -3.91 9.89 -0.32
N SER A 10 -5.13 9.55 0.10
CA SER A 10 -5.82 8.33 -0.36
C SER A 10 -6.09 8.39 -1.87
N PHE A 11 -6.55 9.54 -2.38
CA PHE A 11 -6.80 9.71 -3.82
C PHE A 11 -5.53 9.59 -4.66
N PHE A 12 -4.43 10.21 -4.21
CA PHE A 12 -3.14 10.10 -4.87
C PHE A 12 -2.67 8.64 -4.94
N LEU A 13 -2.66 7.93 -3.79
CA LEU A 13 -2.25 6.52 -3.76
C LEU A 13 -3.16 5.62 -4.57
N CYS A 14 -4.47 5.89 -4.62
CA CYS A 14 -5.40 5.17 -5.50
C CYS A 14 -5.02 5.37 -6.98
N SER A 15 -4.67 6.61 -7.37
CA SER A 15 -4.28 6.93 -8.74
C SER A 15 -2.98 6.23 -9.15
N VAL A 16 -1.99 6.21 -8.24
CA VAL A 16 -0.73 5.47 -8.42
C VAL A 16 -0.99 3.97 -8.52
N ALA A 17 -1.76 3.38 -7.59
CA ALA A 17 -2.08 1.95 -7.59
C ALA A 17 -2.86 1.53 -8.86
N ALA A 18 -3.75 2.40 -9.34
CA ALA A 18 -4.47 2.24 -10.60
C ALA A 18 -3.63 2.60 -11.83
N GLY A 19 -2.32 2.88 -11.68
CA GLY A 19 -1.36 3.24 -12.73
C GLY A 19 -1.93 4.26 -13.70
N LYS A 20 -2.54 5.32 -13.16
CA LYS A 20 -3.04 6.45 -13.93
C LYS A 20 -1.91 7.42 -14.21
N TRP A 21 -2.11 8.25 -15.22
CA TRP A 21 -1.27 9.41 -15.45
C TRP A 21 -1.33 10.36 -14.25
N VAL A 22 -0.17 10.73 -13.73
CA VAL A 22 -0.01 11.79 -12.74
C VAL A 22 0.81 12.88 -13.40
N LEU A 23 0.14 13.98 -13.73
CA LEU A 23 0.66 15.02 -14.62
C LEU A 23 1.01 16.29 -13.87
N ALA A 24 2.05 16.97 -14.31
CA ALA A 24 2.42 18.29 -13.83
C ALA A 24 1.41 19.35 -14.32
N PRO A 25 1.27 20.50 -13.63
CA PRO A 25 0.36 21.59 -14.04
C PRO A 25 0.52 22.05 -15.50
N SER A 26 1.75 21.95 -16.04
CA SER A 26 2.07 22.23 -17.45
C SER A 26 1.16 21.52 -18.46
N PHE A 27 0.60 20.36 -18.12
CA PHE A 27 -0.36 19.65 -18.96
C PHE A 27 -1.63 20.47 -19.21
N LEU A 28 -2.18 21.06 -18.14
CA LEU A 28 -3.39 21.86 -18.22
C LEU A 28 -3.11 23.19 -18.94
N GLU A 29 -1.97 23.80 -18.65
CA GLU A 29 -1.52 25.04 -19.31
C GLU A 29 -1.41 24.84 -20.83
N GLU A 30 -0.79 23.74 -21.26
CA GLU A 30 -0.63 23.43 -22.67
C GLU A 30 -1.96 23.00 -23.32
N THR A 31 -2.77 22.18 -22.64
CA THR A 31 -4.11 21.80 -23.11
C THR A 31 -5.00 23.03 -23.35
N LEU A 32 -4.95 24.01 -22.44
CA LEU A 32 -5.69 25.27 -22.57
C LEU A 32 -5.17 26.12 -23.73
N ARG A 33 -3.84 26.22 -23.89
CA ARG A 33 -3.21 26.98 -24.98
C ARG A 33 -3.54 26.39 -26.35
N GLU A 34 -3.48 25.07 -26.49
CA GLU A 34 -3.72 24.37 -27.75
C GLU A 34 -5.22 24.18 -28.07
N GLY A 35 -6.10 24.42 -27.09
CA GLY A 35 -7.55 24.20 -27.21
C GLY A 35 -7.94 22.72 -27.39
N ARG A 36 -7.06 21.80 -27.01
CA ARG A 36 -7.25 20.34 -27.13
C ARG A 36 -6.40 19.60 -26.11
N ILE A 37 -6.80 18.37 -25.75
CA ILE A 37 -5.97 17.48 -24.92
C ILE A 37 -4.68 17.15 -25.67
N VAL A 38 -3.55 17.41 -25.04
CA VAL A 38 -2.20 17.11 -25.56
C VAL A 38 -1.68 15.77 -25.03
N PRO A 39 -0.63 15.17 -25.62
CA PRO A 39 -0.05 13.93 -25.13
C PRO A 39 0.44 14.03 -23.69
N GLU A 40 0.09 13.08 -22.85
CA GLU A 40 0.41 13.06 -21.41
C GLU A 40 1.90 12.86 -21.11
N GLU A 41 2.63 12.13 -21.95
CA GLU A 41 4.02 11.71 -21.73
C GLU A 41 4.95 12.88 -21.40
N ALA A 42 4.80 13.99 -22.13
CA ALA A 42 5.65 15.17 -21.98
C ALA A 42 5.42 15.90 -20.64
N HIS A 43 4.31 15.61 -19.97
CA HIS A 43 3.89 16.25 -18.73
C HIS A 43 3.82 15.29 -17.55
N GLU A 44 4.25 14.03 -17.71
CA GLU A 44 4.32 13.08 -16.60
C GLU A 44 5.24 13.64 -15.51
N TRP A 45 4.75 13.64 -14.28
CA TRP A 45 5.58 14.08 -13.17
C TRP A 45 6.77 13.13 -13.03
N CYS A 46 7.99 13.66 -13.13
CA CYS A 46 9.22 12.87 -13.09
C CYS A 46 10.09 13.20 -11.86
N PRO A 47 10.92 12.24 -11.40
CA PRO A 47 11.80 12.44 -10.24
C PRO A 47 12.71 13.66 -10.36
N GLU A 48 13.18 13.97 -11.56
CA GLU A 48 14.07 15.09 -11.84
C GLU A 48 13.41 16.43 -11.50
N ILE A 49 12.13 16.61 -11.86
CA ILE A 49 11.34 17.79 -11.51
C ILE A 49 11.16 17.88 -9.99
N ALA A 50 10.85 16.75 -9.32
CA ALA A 50 10.67 16.73 -7.87
C ALA A 50 11.96 17.07 -7.11
N ILE A 51 13.11 16.57 -7.58
CA ILE A 51 14.43 16.87 -7.02
C ILE A 51 14.80 18.34 -7.26
N ALA A 52 14.60 18.86 -8.47
CA ALA A 52 14.86 20.25 -8.81
C ALA A 52 14.01 21.22 -7.97
N ALA A 53 12.79 20.83 -7.63
CA ALA A 53 11.90 21.56 -6.73
C ALA A 53 12.24 21.37 -5.23
N LEU A 54 13.34 20.69 -4.90
CA LEU A 54 13.81 20.43 -3.52
C LEU A 54 12.74 19.73 -2.65
N LEU A 55 11.93 18.87 -3.27
CA LEU A 55 10.94 18.08 -2.54
C LEU A 55 11.62 16.99 -1.72
N ARG A 56 10.95 16.55 -0.66
CA ARG A 56 11.44 15.47 0.21
C ARG A 56 11.64 14.18 -0.60
N ASN A 57 12.63 13.38 -0.24
CA ASN A 57 12.90 12.08 -0.87
C ASN A 57 11.65 11.19 -0.96
N SER A 58 10.81 11.25 0.08
CA SER A 58 9.50 10.58 0.12
C SER A 58 8.59 10.90 -1.07
N VAL A 59 8.60 12.16 -1.52
CA VAL A 59 7.81 12.60 -2.67
C VAL A 59 8.48 12.13 -3.97
N VAL A 60 9.80 12.21 -4.05
CA VAL A 60 10.57 11.69 -5.20
C VAL A 60 10.29 10.21 -5.43
N ASP A 61 10.22 9.40 -4.36
CA ASP A 61 9.89 7.97 -4.43
C ASP A 61 8.46 7.74 -4.92
N LEU A 62 7.50 8.54 -4.46
CA LEU A 62 6.11 8.48 -4.94
C LEU A 62 5.99 8.87 -6.43
N VAL A 63 6.75 9.86 -6.88
CA VAL A 63 6.78 10.26 -8.29
C VAL A 63 7.37 9.13 -9.14
N ARG A 64 8.43 8.46 -8.67
CA ARG A 64 8.97 7.26 -9.33
C ARG A 64 7.92 6.15 -9.39
N ALA A 65 7.13 5.97 -8.32
CA ALA A 65 6.04 5.01 -8.28
C ALA A 65 4.97 5.28 -9.34
N CYS A 66 4.65 6.54 -9.66
CA CYS A 66 3.67 6.88 -10.71
C CYS A 66 4.04 6.24 -12.05
N SER A 67 5.25 6.50 -12.55
CA SER A 67 5.70 5.98 -13.84
C SER A 67 5.86 4.47 -13.82
N LEU A 68 6.39 3.92 -12.71
CA LEU A 68 6.51 2.48 -12.52
C LEU A 68 5.14 1.79 -12.63
N GLN A 69 4.16 2.22 -11.86
CA GLN A 69 2.84 1.59 -11.79
C GLN A 69 2.02 1.78 -13.07
N ARG A 70 2.19 2.90 -13.77
CA ARG A 70 1.59 3.13 -15.08
C ARG A 70 2.10 2.15 -16.14
N LYS A 71 3.40 1.84 -16.12
CA LYS A 71 4.05 0.94 -17.08
C LYS A 71 3.84 -0.55 -16.77
N ARG A 72 3.32 -0.90 -15.60
CA ARG A 72 3.06 -2.29 -15.23
C ARG A 72 1.94 -2.89 -16.09
N THR A 73 2.20 -4.08 -16.61
CA THR A 73 1.20 -4.90 -17.33
C THR A 73 0.16 -5.51 -16.38
N VAL A 74 0.58 -5.80 -15.15
CA VAL A 74 -0.24 -6.40 -14.10
C VAL A 74 -0.26 -5.49 -12.88
N ARG A 75 -1.45 -5.20 -12.34
CA ARG A 75 -1.59 -4.32 -11.16
C ARG A 75 -0.93 -4.95 -9.93
N SER A 76 -0.31 -4.11 -9.11
CA SER A 76 0.51 -4.53 -7.96
C SER A 76 -0.23 -5.38 -6.92
N PHE A 77 -1.55 -5.26 -6.82
CA PHE A 77 -2.36 -6.02 -5.86
C PHE A 77 -3.32 -7.00 -6.53
N SER A 78 -3.16 -7.27 -7.83
CA SER A 78 -4.09 -8.12 -8.59
C SER A 78 -4.21 -9.56 -8.10
N SER A 79 -3.13 -10.11 -7.55
CA SER A 79 -3.08 -11.45 -6.95
C SER A 79 -3.44 -11.47 -5.47
N TRP A 80 -3.69 -10.31 -4.86
CA TRP A 80 -3.87 -10.20 -3.42
C TRP A 80 -5.27 -10.63 -2.99
N ARG A 81 -5.31 -11.36 -1.88
CA ARG A 81 -6.49 -11.70 -1.10
C ARG A 81 -6.12 -11.49 0.36
N VAL A 82 -6.61 -10.42 0.99
CA VAL A 82 -6.04 -9.92 2.24
C VAL A 82 -7.08 -9.76 3.34
N ALA A 83 -6.69 -10.12 4.57
CA ALA A 83 -7.34 -9.61 5.76
C ALA A 83 -6.74 -8.23 6.11
N LEU A 84 -7.59 -7.28 6.51
CA LEU A 84 -7.19 -5.92 6.82
C LEU A 84 -7.56 -5.60 8.27
N CYS A 85 -6.53 -5.41 9.11
CA CYS A 85 -6.64 -5.10 10.53
C CYS A 85 -6.08 -3.70 10.81
N CYS A 86 -6.93 -2.68 10.73
CA CYS A 86 -6.54 -1.30 11.05
C CYS A 86 -7.02 -0.88 12.44
N ALA A 87 -6.38 0.13 13.01
CA ALA A 87 -6.78 0.71 14.30
C ALA A 87 -8.13 1.44 14.25
N THR A 88 -8.59 1.90 13.07
CA THR A 88 -9.85 2.62 12.89
C THR A 88 -10.55 2.25 11.59
N GLU A 89 -11.88 2.38 11.57
CA GLU A 89 -12.71 2.11 10.38
C GLU A 89 -12.37 3.02 9.19
N SER A 90 -12.14 4.31 9.44
CA SER A 90 -11.70 5.26 8.40
C SER A 90 -10.39 4.82 7.73
N ARG A 91 -9.48 4.22 8.50
CA ARG A 91 -8.22 3.69 7.99
C ARG A 91 -8.44 2.41 7.19
N THR A 92 -9.29 1.51 7.68
CA THR A 92 -9.76 0.33 6.93
C THR A 92 -10.34 0.73 5.58
N GLU A 93 -11.21 1.74 5.53
CA GLU A 93 -11.82 2.21 4.29
C GLU A 93 -10.79 2.79 3.32
N SER A 94 -9.89 3.65 3.83
CA SER A 94 -8.85 4.29 3.03
C SER A 94 -7.92 3.27 2.37
N PHE A 95 -7.43 2.27 3.12
CA PHE A 95 -6.62 1.19 2.56
C PHE A 95 -7.41 0.30 1.61
N SER A 96 -8.68 0.01 1.92
CA SER A 96 -9.55 -0.77 1.02
C SER A 96 -9.66 -0.10 -0.35
N ARG A 97 -9.78 1.22 -0.42
CA ARG A 97 -9.84 1.97 -1.70
C ARG A 97 -8.53 1.85 -2.48
N VAL A 98 -7.38 1.99 -1.82
CA VAL A 98 -6.05 1.86 -2.46
C VAL A 98 -5.85 0.44 -2.98
N LEU A 99 -6.15 -0.57 -2.17
CA LEU A 99 -6.02 -1.98 -2.52
C LEU A 99 -6.89 -2.34 -3.73
N ARG A 100 -8.17 -1.93 -3.73
CA ARG A 100 -9.07 -2.12 -4.88
C ARG A 100 -8.56 -1.43 -6.14
N SER A 101 -8.05 -0.20 -6.00
CA SER A 101 -7.49 0.55 -7.13
C SER A 101 -6.27 -0.15 -7.75
N GLY A 102 -5.45 -0.80 -6.92
CA GLY A 102 -4.35 -1.67 -7.38
C GLY A 102 -4.77 -3.10 -7.74
N GLY A 103 -6.07 -3.39 -7.88
CA GLY A 103 -6.60 -4.64 -8.42
C GLY A 103 -6.87 -5.75 -7.40
N CYS A 104 -6.76 -5.49 -6.09
CA CYS A 104 -7.08 -6.48 -5.07
C CYS A 104 -8.57 -6.84 -5.11
N ARG A 105 -8.86 -8.14 -5.26
CA ARG A 105 -10.24 -8.64 -5.42
C ARG A 105 -10.89 -9.02 -4.09
N VAL A 106 -10.10 -9.49 -3.13
CA VAL A 106 -10.61 -9.96 -1.83
C VAL A 106 -9.95 -9.15 -0.73
N ILE A 107 -10.75 -8.34 -0.05
CA ILE A 107 -10.34 -7.53 1.09
C ILE A 107 -11.37 -7.78 2.19
N ARG A 108 -10.94 -8.44 3.27
CA ARG A 108 -11.80 -8.73 4.42
C ARG A 108 -11.35 -7.89 5.62
N PRO A 109 -12.15 -6.90 6.04
CA PRO A 109 -11.84 -6.16 7.25
C PRO A 109 -12.09 -7.04 8.48
N TYR A 110 -11.10 -7.09 9.38
CA TYR A 110 -11.22 -7.79 10.66
C TYR A 110 -10.68 -6.92 11.79
N SER A 111 -11.28 -7.04 12.96
CA SER A 111 -10.58 -6.74 14.21
C SER A 111 -9.75 -7.96 14.65
N PRO A 112 -8.70 -7.76 15.46
CA PRO A 112 -7.89 -8.85 16.01
C PRO A 112 -8.72 -9.96 16.66
N PRO A 113 -9.74 -9.69 17.52
CA PRO A 113 -10.55 -10.75 18.10
C PRO A 113 -11.39 -11.52 17.05
N GLN A 114 -11.89 -10.85 16.02
CA GLN A 114 -12.74 -11.48 15.00
C GLN A 114 -11.96 -12.53 14.20
N ILE A 115 -10.79 -12.17 13.67
CA ILE A 115 -9.99 -13.10 12.86
C ILE A 115 -9.44 -14.26 13.70
N LEU A 116 -9.10 -14.05 14.97
CA LEU A 116 -8.72 -15.15 15.88
C LEU A 116 -9.89 -16.09 16.16
N ASN A 117 -11.11 -15.58 16.26
CA ASN A 117 -12.30 -16.41 16.42
C ASN A 117 -12.60 -17.19 15.13
N THR A 118 -12.46 -16.57 13.95
CA THR A 118 -12.57 -17.26 12.66
C THR A 118 -11.54 -18.38 12.53
N LEU A 119 -10.27 -18.14 12.92
CA LEU A 119 -9.24 -19.20 12.95
C LEU A 119 -9.63 -20.41 13.79
N LYS A 120 -10.34 -20.22 14.92
CA LYS A 120 -10.76 -21.29 15.82
C LYS A 120 -12.03 -22.02 15.37
N GLY A 121 -12.91 -21.32 14.65
CA GLY A 121 -14.25 -21.80 14.32
C GLY A 121 -14.44 -22.22 12.87
N ASP A 122 -14.05 -21.36 11.92
CA ASP A 122 -14.27 -21.56 10.49
C ASP A 122 -13.03 -21.12 9.69
N PHE A 123 -12.01 -21.99 9.69
CA PHE A 123 -10.75 -21.73 8.99
C PHE A 123 -10.92 -21.64 7.46
N GLU A 124 -12.00 -22.20 6.90
CA GLU A 124 -12.24 -22.15 5.45
C GLU A 124 -12.41 -20.71 4.94
N GLU A 125 -12.96 -19.81 5.76
CA GLU A 125 -13.07 -18.39 5.44
C GLU A 125 -11.71 -17.68 5.31
N LEU A 126 -10.64 -18.24 5.89
CA LEU A 126 -9.30 -17.66 5.87
C LEU A 126 -8.37 -18.37 4.88
N ARG A 127 -8.73 -19.56 4.41
CA ARG A 127 -7.91 -20.42 3.53
C ARG A 127 -7.55 -19.74 2.21
N ASP A 128 -8.42 -18.87 1.71
CA ASP A 128 -8.21 -18.15 0.45
C ASP A 128 -7.51 -16.79 0.65
N LEU A 129 -7.09 -16.44 1.86
CA LEU A 129 -6.29 -15.25 2.12
C LEU A 129 -4.80 -15.57 2.00
N CYS A 130 -4.03 -14.62 1.48
CA CYS A 130 -2.59 -14.74 1.33
C CYS A 130 -1.83 -14.25 2.57
N PHE A 131 -2.33 -13.19 3.20
CA PHE A 131 -1.70 -12.54 4.36
C PHE A 131 -2.65 -11.56 5.04
N VAL A 132 -2.24 -11.08 6.21
CA VAL A 132 -2.90 -10.00 6.95
C VAL A 132 -2.11 -8.71 6.79
N LEU A 133 -2.76 -7.60 6.45
CA LEU A 133 -2.19 -6.27 6.55
C LEU A 133 -2.64 -5.63 7.86
N SER A 134 -1.69 -5.16 8.66
CA SER A 134 -1.97 -4.65 10.00
C SER A 134 -1.22 -3.37 10.35
N ASP A 135 -1.87 -2.54 11.18
CA ASP A 135 -1.16 -1.57 12.00
C ASP A 135 -0.35 -2.26 13.11
N ASP A 136 0.73 -1.65 13.57
CA ASP A 136 1.65 -2.25 14.56
C ASP A 136 1.03 -2.43 15.96
N ASN A 137 0.03 -1.62 16.31
CA ASN A 137 -0.46 -1.49 17.69
C ASN A 137 -1.83 -2.12 17.94
N VAL A 138 -2.31 -2.98 17.05
CA VAL A 138 -3.63 -3.62 17.21
C VAL A 138 -3.55 -5.02 17.80
N TRP A 139 -2.36 -5.60 17.93
CA TRP A 139 -2.19 -6.97 18.42
C TRP A 139 -1.46 -7.05 19.76
N GLU A 140 -1.86 -8.02 20.56
CA GLU A 140 -1.02 -8.54 21.63
C GLU A 140 0.01 -9.54 21.05
N ALA A 141 1.19 -9.67 21.68
CA ALA A 141 2.25 -10.55 21.19
C ALA A 141 1.80 -12.02 21.05
N SER A 142 1.00 -12.52 22.00
CA SER A 142 0.44 -13.88 21.99
C SER A 142 -0.54 -14.11 20.83
N GLN A 143 -1.28 -13.07 20.43
CA GLN A 143 -2.22 -13.15 19.31
C GLN A 143 -1.48 -13.25 17.97
N LEU A 144 -0.39 -12.50 17.82
CA LEU A 144 0.49 -12.59 16.65
C LEU A 144 1.10 -13.97 16.50
N ASP A 145 1.60 -14.56 17.60
CA ASP A 145 2.20 -15.88 17.57
C ASP A 145 1.19 -16.96 17.12
N ILE A 146 -0.09 -16.83 17.49
CA ILE A 146 -1.16 -17.74 17.01
C ILE A 146 -1.45 -17.52 15.53
N LEU A 147 -1.62 -16.26 15.09
CA LEU A 147 -2.01 -15.94 13.73
C LEU A 147 -0.89 -16.25 12.72
N ALA A 148 0.36 -15.97 13.08
CA ALA A 148 1.53 -16.12 12.21
C ALA A 148 1.80 -17.58 11.80
N VAL A 149 1.28 -18.56 12.54
CA VAL A 149 1.33 -19.99 12.16
C VAL A 149 0.49 -20.28 10.92
N HIS A 150 -0.55 -19.48 10.67
CA HIS A 150 -1.52 -19.70 9.60
C HIS A 150 -1.42 -18.67 8.48
N LEU A 151 -1.25 -17.40 8.83
CA LEU A 151 -1.18 -16.30 7.88
C LEU A 151 -0.06 -15.33 8.29
N PRO A 152 0.84 -14.96 7.38
CA PRO A 152 1.83 -13.94 7.68
C PRO A 152 1.13 -12.60 7.92
N VAL A 153 1.59 -11.87 8.95
CA VAL A 153 1.10 -10.54 9.29
C VAL A 153 2.12 -9.52 8.82
N LEU A 154 1.71 -8.64 7.90
CA LEU A 154 2.55 -7.62 7.29
C LEU A 154 2.11 -6.23 7.74
N ARG A 155 3.08 -5.34 7.93
CA ARG A 155 2.84 -3.93 8.24
C ARG A 155 2.22 -3.19 7.06
N MET A 156 1.39 -2.18 7.34
CA MET A 156 0.75 -1.36 6.30
C MET A 156 1.74 -0.69 5.33
N GLU A 157 2.98 -0.42 5.76
CA GLU A 157 4.04 0.12 4.92
C GLU A 157 4.37 -0.77 3.71
N TYR A 158 4.05 -2.06 3.77
CA TYR A 158 4.23 -2.97 2.65
C TYR A 158 3.43 -2.54 1.41
N VAL A 159 2.26 -1.92 1.61
CA VAL A 159 1.44 -1.37 0.52
C VAL A 159 2.22 -0.32 -0.27
N ALA A 160 2.84 0.64 0.43
CA ALA A 160 3.63 1.68 -0.20
C ALA A 160 4.89 1.11 -0.88
N HIS A 161 5.55 0.14 -0.23
CA HIS A 161 6.71 -0.53 -0.82
C HIS A 161 6.39 -1.17 -2.16
N CYS A 162 5.29 -1.92 -2.25
CA CYS A 162 4.82 -2.55 -3.49
C CYS A 162 4.54 -1.56 -4.62
N LEU A 163 4.15 -0.32 -4.29
CA LEU A 163 3.95 0.72 -5.28
C LEU A 163 5.28 1.30 -5.78
N CYS A 164 6.29 1.38 -4.92
CA CYS A 164 7.55 2.05 -5.22
C CYS A 164 8.63 1.16 -5.87
N VAL A 165 8.51 -0.17 -5.81
CA VAL A 165 9.54 -1.09 -6.34
C VAL A 165 9.01 -2.09 -7.36
N GLU A 166 9.89 -2.57 -8.24
CA GLU A 166 9.56 -3.62 -9.23
C GLU A 166 9.31 -4.96 -8.56
N VAL A 167 10.16 -5.35 -7.61
CA VAL A 167 10.06 -6.63 -6.89
C VAL A 167 9.96 -6.34 -5.39
N PRO A 168 8.76 -6.40 -4.78
CA PRO A 168 8.60 -6.12 -3.36
C PRO A 168 9.10 -7.26 -2.48
N GLU A 169 9.70 -6.92 -1.34
CA GLU A 169 10.22 -7.87 -0.35
C GLU A 169 9.32 -7.91 0.91
N PRO A 170 8.39 -8.89 1.02
CA PRO A 170 7.44 -8.95 2.14
C PRO A 170 8.11 -9.17 3.50
N ASP A 171 9.22 -9.90 3.56
CA ASP A 171 9.90 -10.26 4.81
C ASP A 171 10.37 -9.05 5.63
N LEU A 172 10.64 -7.92 4.96
CA LEU A 172 11.00 -6.65 5.61
C LEU A 172 9.86 -6.03 6.41
N TYR A 173 8.63 -6.49 6.16
CA TYR A 173 7.40 -5.96 6.71
C TYR A 173 6.66 -6.93 7.63
N LEU A 174 7.22 -8.12 7.90
CA LEU A 174 6.63 -9.06 8.84
C LEU A 174 6.53 -8.45 10.25
N VAL A 175 5.34 -8.55 10.84
CA VAL A 175 5.09 -8.24 12.24
C VAL A 175 5.37 -9.50 13.04
N GLN A 176 6.27 -9.41 14.01
CA GLN A 176 6.66 -10.53 14.86
C GLN A 176 6.10 -10.35 16.26
N GLY A 177 5.64 -11.46 16.87
CA GLY A 177 5.44 -11.53 18.32
C GLY A 177 6.77 -11.49 19.08
N ASP A 178 6.70 -11.53 20.41
CA ASP A 178 7.89 -11.41 21.27
C ASP A 178 8.92 -12.54 21.06
N SER A 179 8.46 -13.68 20.53
CA SER A 179 9.30 -14.82 20.12
C SER A 179 10.21 -14.52 18.91
N GLY A 180 9.92 -13.48 18.11
CA GLY A 180 10.68 -13.11 16.90
C GLY A 180 11.64 -11.91 17.05
N ARG A 181 11.51 -11.09 18.11
CA ARG A 181 12.30 -9.85 18.31
C ARG A 181 13.82 -10.05 18.40
N LEU A 182 14.31 -11.28 18.47
CA LEU A 182 15.75 -11.59 18.46
C LEU A 182 16.41 -11.38 17.08
N CYS A 183 15.66 -11.16 15.99
CA CYS A 183 16.25 -10.99 14.68
C CYS A 183 15.80 -9.69 13.98
N LYS A 184 16.74 -8.73 13.91
CA LYS A 184 16.81 -7.63 12.92
C LYS A 184 15.93 -6.39 13.17
N ARG A 185 16.34 -5.57 14.13
CA ARG A 185 16.31 -4.11 13.91
C ARG A 185 17.39 -3.77 12.87
N LEU A 186 17.05 -3.75 11.59
CA LEU A 186 17.86 -3.06 10.60
C LEU A 186 17.65 -1.55 10.82
N LYS A 187 18.70 -0.87 11.30
CA LYS A 187 18.82 0.58 11.19
C LYS A 187 19.02 0.90 9.71
N VAL A 188 18.03 1.52 9.09
CA VAL A 188 18.24 2.19 7.80
C VAL A 188 18.87 3.54 8.12
N VAL A 189 20.05 3.77 7.52
CA VAL A 189 20.86 5.00 7.59
C VAL A 189 20.18 6.11 6.80
#